data_AF-A0A8H3XC00-F1
#
_entry.id   AF-A0A8H3XC00-F1
#
_cell.length_a   1.000
_cell.length_b   1.000
_cell.length_c   1.000
_cell.angle_alpha   90.00
_cell.angle_beta   90.00
_cell.angle_gamma   90.00
#
_symmetry.space_group_name_H-M   'P 1'
#
loop_
_entity.id
_entity.type
_entity.pdbx_description
1 polymer ?
#
loop_
_entity_poly.entity_id
_entity_poly.type
_entity_poly.pdbx_seq_one_letter_code
_entity_poly.pdbx_strand_id
1 'polypeptide(L)'
;MADYSKFFDPLSLILQQYEDLGEEIKENETNHDSSDHSSQPSTSQNKTTPLSEIDRTICQACNINKWKYKCPKCEFHSCSLPCSKLHKETYNCDGIRSKTNYKALHEYGYKELMSDYVFLEDISRAVDLAHRTRIDQRHKFRRKYNNNSSKIRLTQRNNARFL
;
A
#
# COMPACT_ATOMS: atom_id res chain seq x y z
N MET A 1 -2.67 34.16 -15.98
CA MET A 1 -1.51 33.26 -16.18
C MET A 1 -0.88 33.10 -14.80
N ALA A 2 -1.07 31.95 -14.14
CA ALA A 2 -0.59 31.79 -12.76
C ALA A 2 0.93 31.54 -12.80
N ASP A 3 1.67 32.40 -12.11
CA ASP A 3 3.13 32.46 -12.12
C ASP A 3 3.69 31.39 -11.18
N TYR A 4 4.13 30.26 -11.75
CA TYR A 4 4.59 29.07 -11.03
C TYR A 4 6.04 29.19 -10.51
N SER A 5 6.62 30.39 -10.57
CA SER A 5 8.02 30.69 -10.21
C SER A 5 8.28 30.85 -8.70
N LYS A 6 7.26 30.72 -7.84
CA LYS A 6 7.37 30.90 -6.38
C LYS A 6 7.04 29.67 -5.54
N PHE A 7 6.83 28.52 -6.18
CA PHE A 7 6.68 27.26 -5.45
C PHE A 7 8.09 26.69 -5.24
N PHE A 8 8.66 26.91 -4.05
CA PHE A 8 9.89 26.25 -3.63
C PHE A 8 9.64 24.74 -3.70
N ASP A 9 10.22 24.08 -4.70
CA ASP A 9 10.17 22.64 -4.83
C ASP A 9 11.02 22.04 -3.71
N PRO A 10 10.41 21.41 -2.68
CA PRO A 10 11.17 20.85 -1.57
C PRO A 10 12.14 19.75 -2.04
N LEU A 11 11.93 19.18 -3.23
CA LEU A 11 12.81 18.16 -3.80
C LEU A 11 14.10 18.78 -4.38
N SER A 12 14.07 20.01 -4.89
CA SER A 12 15.27 20.68 -5.43
C SER A 12 16.26 21.01 -4.33
N LEU A 13 15.78 21.37 -3.14
CA LEU A 13 16.62 21.68 -1.98
C LEU A 13 17.34 20.43 -1.43
N ILE A 14 16.66 19.29 -1.49
CA ILE A 14 17.22 18.00 -1.07
C ILE A 14 18.28 17.55 -2.07
N LEU A 15 18.02 17.66 -3.38
CA LEU A 15 18.98 17.31 -4.42
C LEU A 15 20.27 18.15 -4.36
N GLN A 16 20.14 19.43 -4.04
CA GLN A 16 21.30 20.31 -3.89
C GLN A 16 22.19 19.95 -2.69
N GLN A 17 21.63 19.34 -1.63
CA GLN A 17 22.42 18.80 -0.52
C GLN A 17 23.19 17.51 -0.87
N TYR A 18 22.76 16.77 -1.91
CA TYR A 18 23.44 15.55 -2.34
C TYR A 18 24.62 15.81 -3.28
N GLU A 19 24.67 16.97 -3.95
CA GLU A 19 25.80 17.37 -4.81
C GLU A 19 27.04 17.78 -3.98
N ASP A 20 26.84 18.31 -2.77
CA ASP A 20 27.92 18.77 -1.88
C ASP A 20 28.68 17.64 -1.15
N LEU A 21 28.19 16.39 -1.20
CA LEU A 21 28.82 15.22 -0.54
C LEU A 21 29.61 14.32 -1.52
N GLY A 22 29.71 14.70 -2.80
CA GLY A 22 30.24 13.88 -3.89
C GLY A 22 31.76 13.88 -4.09
N GLU A 23 32.53 14.70 -3.39
CA GLU A 23 34.00 14.74 -3.50
C GLU A 23 34.67 14.31 -2.19
N GLU A 24 34.63 13.03 -1.84
CA GLU A 24 35.71 12.32 -1.11
C GLU A 24 35.34 10.84 -0.89
N ILE A 25 35.35 10.05 -1.97
CA ILE A 25 35.60 8.60 -1.87
C ILE A 25 36.74 8.29 -2.83
N LYS A 26 37.97 8.43 -2.34
CA LYS A 26 39.15 7.87 -3.00
C LYS A 26 39.16 6.37 -2.78
N GLU A 27 39.05 5.67 -3.90
CA GLU A 27 39.31 4.26 -4.13
C GLU A 27 40.47 3.74 -3.26
N ASN A 28 40.21 2.70 -2.48
CA ASN A 28 41.23 1.79 -1.99
C ASN A 28 40.60 0.40 -1.89
N GLU A 29 40.52 -0.27 -3.04
CA GLU A 29 40.26 -1.69 -3.12
C GLU A 29 41.49 -2.46 -2.62
N THR A 30 41.34 -3.20 -1.53
CA THR A 30 42.14 -4.40 -1.29
C THR A 30 41.22 -5.54 -0.90
N ASN A 31 41.01 -6.43 -1.86
CA ASN A 31 40.42 -7.75 -1.67
C ASN A 31 41.32 -8.56 -0.71
N HIS A 32 40.77 -9.05 0.40
CA HIS A 32 41.32 -10.25 1.02
C HIS A 32 40.21 -11.15 1.56
N ASP A 33 40.32 -12.40 1.09
CA ASP A 33 39.53 -13.58 1.34
C ASP A 33 39.75 -14.11 2.78
N SER A 34 38.88 -15.02 3.22
CA SER A 34 38.98 -15.93 4.39
C SER A 34 38.07 -15.65 5.60
N SER A 35 37.06 -16.52 5.73
CA SER A 35 36.69 -17.34 6.90
C SER A 35 36.87 -16.87 8.36
N ASP A 36 35.77 -17.06 9.09
CA ASP A 36 35.66 -17.64 10.45
C ASP A 36 35.67 -16.80 11.75
N HIS A 37 34.70 -17.18 12.61
CA HIS A 37 34.62 -17.12 14.08
C HIS A 37 34.50 -15.79 14.87
N SER A 38 33.27 -15.59 15.40
CA SER A 38 32.91 -15.25 16.80
C SER A 38 33.82 -14.38 17.67
N SER A 39 33.26 -13.31 18.24
CA SER A 39 33.05 -13.13 19.70
C SER A 39 32.36 -11.81 20.05
N GLN A 40 31.46 -11.84 21.04
CA GLN A 40 30.84 -10.67 21.70
C GLN A 40 31.84 -9.91 22.59
N PRO A 41 31.48 -8.70 23.08
CA PRO A 41 31.10 -8.60 24.50
C PRO A 41 29.91 -7.69 24.86
N SER A 42 29.24 -8.07 25.95
CA SER A 42 28.12 -7.48 26.71
C SER A 42 28.49 -6.19 27.47
N THR A 43 27.59 -5.27 27.87
CA THR A 43 26.66 -5.39 29.02
C THR A 43 25.86 -4.09 29.22
N SER A 44 24.55 -4.16 29.44
CA SER A 44 23.85 -3.34 30.46
C SER A 44 22.49 -3.94 30.78
N GLN A 45 22.32 -4.29 32.05
CA GLN A 45 21.26 -5.10 32.63
C GLN A 45 20.10 -4.21 33.09
N ASN A 46 18.86 -4.69 32.94
CA ASN A 46 17.80 -4.50 33.93
C ASN A 46 16.79 -5.66 33.83
N LYS A 47 16.56 -6.34 34.97
CA LYS A 47 15.73 -7.54 35.15
C LYS A 47 14.31 -7.16 35.60
N THR A 48 13.29 -7.81 35.01
CA THR A 48 12.07 -8.24 35.74
C THR A 48 11.33 -9.35 34.99
N THR A 49 11.12 -10.47 35.72
CA THR A 49 10.09 -11.53 35.62
C THR A 49 10.02 -12.48 34.40
N PRO A 50 10.15 -13.82 34.59
CA PRO A 50 9.91 -14.81 33.55
C PRO A 50 8.42 -15.15 33.47
N LEU A 51 7.70 -14.43 32.62
CA LEU A 51 6.45 -14.93 32.04
C LEU A 51 6.85 -15.79 30.84
N SER A 52 6.47 -17.06 30.88
CA SER A 52 6.65 -18.08 29.84
C SER A 52 6.87 -17.48 28.45
N GLU A 53 8.03 -17.72 27.84
CA GLU A 53 8.30 -17.38 26.46
C GLU A 53 7.16 -17.95 25.60
N ILE A 54 6.24 -17.09 25.18
CA ILE A 54 5.24 -17.45 24.18
C ILE A 54 6.06 -17.79 22.95
N ASP A 55 6.17 -19.07 22.65
CA ASP A 55 6.86 -19.55 21.47
C ASP A 55 6.18 -18.92 20.24
N ARG A 56 6.78 -17.85 19.72
CA ARG A 56 6.24 -17.11 18.57
C ARG A 56 6.35 -17.91 17.27
N THR A 57 6.80 -19.16 17.33
CA THR A 57 6.92 -20.05 16.17
C THR A 57 5.68 -20.93 15.97
N ILE A 58 4.76 -21.01 16.94
CA ILE A 58 3.54 -21.81 16.84
C ILE A 58 2.30 -20.98 16.45
N CYS A 59 1.32 -21.66 15.87
CA CYS A 59 0.01 -21.11 15.52
C CYS A 59 -0.75 -20.67 16.78
N GLN A 60 -1.19 -19.41 16.84
CA GLN A 60 -1.91 -18.87 17.99
C GLN A 60 -3.36 -19.34 18.11
N ALA A 61 -3.91 -19.96 17.05
CA ALA A 61 -5.28 -20.47 17.06
C ALA A 61 -5.38 -21.90 17.61
N CYS A 62 -4.46 -22.79 17.21
CA CYS A 62 -4.52 -24.19 17.60
C CYS A 62 -3.38 -24.64 18.52
N ASN A 63 -2.30 -23.86 18.65
CA ASN A 63 -1.11 -24.15 19.45
C ASN A 63 -0.44 -25.52 19.17
N ILE A 64 -0.75 -26.17 18.04
CA ILE A 64 -0.22 -27.50 17.68
C ILE A 64 0.89 -27.39 16.63
N ASN A 65 0.64 -26.65 15.55
CA ASN A 65 1.53 -26.57 14.40
C ASN A 65 2.29 -25.25 14.38
N LYS A 66 3.47 -25.23 13.74
CA LYS A 66 4.17 -23.98 13.41
C LYS A 66 3.29 -23.05 12.56
N TRP A 67 3.36 -21.75 12.80
CA TRP A 67 2.60 -20.79 12.00
C TRP A 67 3.16 -20.67 10.59
N LYS A 68 2.29 -20.29 9.64
CA LYS A 68 2.63 -20.11 8.22
C LYS A 68 2.16 -18.78 7.66
N TYR A 69 1.11 -18.20 8.24
CA TYR A 69 0.47 -16.98 7.78
C TYR A 69 0.33 -15.98 8.92
N LYS A 70 0.42 -14.69 8.60
CA LYS A 70 0.23 -13.57 9.51
C LYS A 70 -0.94 -12.70 9.04
N CYS A 71 -1.88 -12.38 9.93
CA CYS A 71 -3.01 -11.52 9.59
C CYS A 71 -2.53 -10.06 9.37
N PRO A 72 -2.89 -9.41 8.26
CA PRO A 72 -2.37 -8.08 7.94
C PRO A 72 -3.02 -6.95 8.76
N LYS A 73 -4.12 -7.22 9.49
CA LYS A 73 -4.78 -6.25 10.38
C LYS A 73 -4.23 -6.27 11.80
N CYS A 74 -4.24 -7.46 12.41
CA CYS A 74 -3.96 -7.65 13.84
C CYS A 74 -2.72 -8.50 14.10
N GLU A 75 -1.96 -8.85 13.06
CA GLU A 75 -0.70 -9.59 13.18
C GLU A 75 -0.82 -11.02 13.75
N PHE A 76 -2.03 -11.56 13.82
CA PHE A 76 -2.32 -12.90 14.31
C PHE A 76 -1.64 -14.00 13.45
N HIS A 77 -0.95 -14.93 14.10
CA HIS A 77 -0.22 -16.03 13.45
C HIS A 77 -1.09 -17.28 13.36
N SER A 78 -1.26 -17.80 12.14
CA SER A 78 -2.06 -18.99 11.84
C SER A 78 -1.27 -20.00 11.00
N CYS A 79 -1.52 -21.30 11.16
CA CYS A 79 -0.85 -22.35 10.37
C CYS A 79 -1.62 -22.74 9.10
N SER A 80 -2.90 -22.40 9.00
CA SER A 80 -3.80 -22.89 7.96
C SER A 80 -5.04 -22.01 7.81
N LEU A 81 -5.80 -22.20 6.72
CA LEU A 81 -7.06 -21.51 6.46
C LEU A 81 -8.12 -21.65 7.57
N PRO A 82 -8.38 -22.83 8.18
CA PRO A 82 -9.35 -22.90 9.27
C PRO A 82 -8.91 -22.07 10.49
N CYS A 83 -7.62 -22.06 10.81
CA CYS A 83 -7.08 -21.21 11.88
C CYS A 83 -7.19 -19.71 11.54
N SER A 84 -7.01 -19.36 10.26
CA SER A 84 -7.16 -17.98 9.82
C SER A 84 -8.63 -17.53 9.78
N LYS A 85 -9.59 -18.43 9.54
CA LYS A 85 -11.03 -18.12 9.66
C LYS A 85 -11.48 -18.02 11.11
N LEU A 86 -11.06 -18.98 11.94
CA LEU A 86 -11.40 -19.01 13.36
C LEU A 86 -11.04 -17.69 14.05
N HIS A 87 -9.80 -17.18 13.88
CA HIS A 87 -9.44 -15.91 14.52
C HIS A 87 -10.26 -14.72 14.01
N LYS A 88 -10.65 -14.72 12.72
CA LYS A 88 -11.49 -13.66 12.17
C LYS A 88 -12.87 -13.63 12.83
N GLU A 89 -13.44 -14.80 13.07
CA GLU A 89 -14.72 -14.96 13.75
C GLU A 89 -14.61 -14.64 15.24
N THR A 90 -13.62 -15.21 15.94
CA THR A 90 -13.43 -15.04 17.38
C THR A 90 -13.11 -13.59 17.79
N TYR A 91 -12.33 -12.88 16.97
CA TYR A 91 -11.89 -11.51 17.28
C TYR A 91 -12.59 -10.44 16.42
N ASN A 92 -13.66 -10.79 15.70
CA ASN A 92 -14.35 -9.89 14.76
C ASN A 92 -13.38 -9.14 13.82
N CYS A 93 -12.40 -9.85 13.27
CA CYS A 93 -11.36 -9.29 12.41
C CYS A 93 -11.72 -9.49 10.93
N ASP A 94 -11.82 -8.40 10.15
CA ASP A 94 -11.99 -8.46 8.68
C ASP A 94 -10.74 -8.99 7.96
N GLY A 95 -9.57 -8.86 8.60
CA GLY A 95 -8.27 -9.19 8.01
C GLY A 95 -7.82 -8.20 6.94
N ILE A 96 -8.29 -6.95 6.99
CA ILE A 96 -7.88 -5.87 6.07
C ILE A 96 -6.93 -4.94 6.83
N ARG A 97 -5.72 -4.73 6.29
CA ARG A 97 -4.76 -3.78 6.86
C ARG A 97 -5.35 -2.36 6.84
N SER A 98 -5.33 -1.68 7.97
CA SER A 98 -5.66 -0.26 8.00
C SER A 98 -4.54 0.55 7.34
N LYS A 99 -4.87 1.28 6.27
CA LYS A 99 -3.92 2.13 5.54
C LYS A 99 -3.65 3.47 6.23
N THR A 100 -4.54 3.91 7.12
CA THR A 100 -4.54 5.27 7.69
C THR A 100 -4.40 5.28 9.22
N ASN A 101 -3.78 4.24 9.79
CA ASN A 101 -3.54 4.21 11.22
C ASN A 101 -2.46 5.23 11.59
N TYR A 102 -2.71 6.00 12.65
CA TYR A 102 -1.72 6.92 13.18
C TYR A 102 -0.46 6.18 13.63
N LYS A 103 0.69 6.73 13.25
CA LYS A 103 2.02 6.31 13.69
C LYS A 103 2.72 7.51 14.29
N ALA A 104 3.21 7.34 15.52
CA ALA A 104 4.00 8.35 16.17
C ALA A 104 5.32 8.56 15.40
N LEU A 105 5.84 9.78 15.43
CA LEU A 105 6.96 10.17 14.56
C LEU A 105 8.23 9.33 14.83
N HIS A 106 8.46 8.90 16.07
CA HIS A 106 9.59 8.04 16.43
C HIS A 106 9.48 6.61 15.89
N GLU A 107 8.27 6.16 15.54
CA GLU A 107 7.99 4.85 14.95
C GLU A 107 7.82 4.92 13.43
N TYR A 108 7.82 6.13 12.86
CA TYR A 108 7.60 6.32 11.43
C TYR A 108 8.87 5.98 10.66
N GLY A 109 8.86 4.82 10.00
CA GLY A 109 9.97 4.33 9.20
C GLY A 109 9.67 4.30 7.70
N TYR A 110 10.60 3.70 6.96
CA TYR A 110 10.47 3.51 5.52
C TYR A 110 9.20 2.74 5.11
N LYS A 111 8.81 1.73 5.90
CA LYS A 111 7.61 0.92 5.61
C LYS A 111 6.33 1.74 5.69
N GLU A 112 6.23 2.62 6.68
CA GLU A 112 5.12 3.53 6.88
C GLU A 112 5.07 4.55 5.73
N LEU A 113 6.21 5.14 5.37
CA LEU A 113 6.33 6.03 4.20
C LEU A 113 5.86 5.36 2.90
N MET A 114 6.32 4.13 2.62
CA MET A 114 5.89 3.41 1.42
C MET A 114 4.41 3.08 1.45
N SER A 115 3.86 2.79 2.63
CA SER A 115 2.42 2.57 2.79
C SER A 115 1.61 3.81 2.42
N ASP A 116 2.06 4.98 2.86
CA ASP A 116 1.39 6.26 2.58
C ASP A 116 1.53 6.63 1.10
N TYR A 117 2.71 6.43 0.52
CA TYR A 117 2.93 6.63 -0.91
C TYR A 117 1.95 5.80 -1.76
N VAL A 118 1.87 4.48 -1.52
CA VAL A 118 0.97 3.60 -2.25
C VAL A 118 -0.49 3.99 -2.03
N PHE A 119 -0.85 4.42 -0.82
CA PHE A 119 -2.20 4.89 -0.53
C PHE A 119 -2.57 6.15 -1.35
N LEU A 120 -1.67 7.11 -1.47
CA LEU A 120 -1.90 8.31 -2.28
C LEU A 120 -2.00 7.98 -3.78
N GLU A 121 -1.17 7.06 -4.28
CA GLU A 121 -1.30 6.57 -5.65
C GLU A 121 -2.64 5.88 -5.90
N ASP A 122 -3.08 5.02 -4.99
CA ASP A 122 -4.38 4.34 -5.09
C ASP A 122 -5.54 5.35 -5.18
N ILE A 123 -5.49 6.42 -4.38
CA ILE A 123 -6.47 7.51 -4.44
C ILE A 123 -6.42 8.20 -5.80
N SER A 124 -5.22 8.54 -6.30
CA SER A 124 -5.07 9.17 -7.62
C SER A 124 -5.70 8.32 -8.72
N ARG A 125 -5.40 7.01 -8.73
CA ARG A 125 -5.98 6.05 -9.70
C ARG A 125 -7.50 5.99 -9.58
N ALA A 126 -8.04 6.01 -8.37
CA ALA A 126 -9.49 5.97 -8.13
C ALA A 126 -10.20 7.24 -8.66
N VAL A 127 -9.60 8.41 -8.45
CA VAL A 127 -10.11 9.69 -8.96
C VAL A 127 -10.09 9.70 -10.48
N ASP A 128 -8.98 9.28 -11.10
CA ASP A 128 -8.85 9.18 -12.55
C ASP A 128 -9.86 8.23 -13.17
N LEU A 129 -10.06 7.06 -12.54
CA LEU A 129 -11.06 6.09 -12.97
C LEU A 129 -12.47 6.69 -12.89
N ALA A 130 -12.81 7.33 -11.77
CA ALA A 130 -14.11 7.97 -11.60
C ALA A 130 -14.36 9.05 -12.66
N HIS A 131 -13.35 9.86 -12.99
CA HIS A 131 -13.43 10.86 -14.04
C HIS A 131 -13.70 10.23 -15.42
N ARG A 132 -12.94 9.19 -15.79
CA ARG A 132 -13.13 8.44 -17.05
C ARG A 132 -14.51 7.77 -17.12
N THR A 133 -14.95 7.14 -16.03
CA THR A 133 -16.27 6.51 -15.96
C THR A 133 -17.40 7.52 -16.14
N ARG A 134 -17.30 8.72 -15.56
CA ARG A 134 -18.31 9.79 -15.76
C ARG A 134 -18.39 10.21 -17.22
N ILE A 135 -17.24 10.36 -17.89
CA ILE A 135 -17.18 10.70 -19.32
C ILE A 135 -17.81 9.58 -20.16
N ASP A 136 -17.43 8.33 -19.93
CA ASP A 136 -17.98 7.18 -20.65
C ASP A 136 -19.50 7.05 -20.47
N GLN A 137 -19.99 7.20 -19.24
CA GLN A 137 -21.42 7.24 -18.95
C GLN A 137 -22.12 8.34 -19.77
N ARG A 138 -21.59 9.57 -19.79
CA ARG A 138 -22.14 10.66 -20.61
C ARG A 138 -22.17 10.31 -22.10
N HIS A 139 -21.11 9.72 -22.65
CA HIS A 139 -21.09 9.30 -24.05
C HIS A 139 -22.12 8.20 -24.34
N LYS A 140 -22.27 7.22 -23.45
CA LYS A 140 -23.30 6.16 -23.55
C LYS A 140 -24.71 6.75 -23.54
N PHE A 141 -25.02 7.67 -22.63
CA PHE A 141 -26.31 8.35 -22.59
C PHE A 141 -26.59 9.15 -23.87
N ARG A 142 -25.61 9.92 -24.36
CA ARG A 142 -25.75 10.69 -25.61
C ARG A 142 -25.98 9.79 -26.83
N ARG A 143 -25.23 8.69 -26.95
CA ARG A 143 -25.42 7.70 -28.04
C ARG A 143 -26.82 7.07 -27.97
N LYS A 144 -27.28 6.69 -26.77
CA LYS A 144 -28.62 6.12 -26.56
C LYS A 144 -29.71 7.11 -27.00
N TYR A 145 -29.59 8.39 -26.63
CA TYR A 145 -30.53 9.42 -27.03
C TYR A 145 -30.54 9.63 -28.57
N ASN A 146 -29.36 9.78 -29.18
CA ASN A 146 -29.24 9.96 -30.64
C ASN A 146 -29.82 8.77 -31.41
N ASN A 147 -29.55 7.54 -30.97
CA ASN A 147 -30.10 6.33 -31.59
C ASN A 147 -31.62 6.26 -31.46
N ASN A 148 -32.18 6.67 -30.32
CA ASN A 148 -33.63 6.72 -30.12
C ASN A 148 -34.29 7.80 -31.00
N SER A 149 -33.69 8.99 -31.10
CA SER A 149 -34.17 10.05 -32.01
C SER A 149 -34.12 9.61 -33.48
N SER A 150 -33.05 8.94 -33.91
CA SER A 150 -32.94 8.42 -35.29
C SER A 150 -34.00 7.35 -35.60
N LYS A 151 -34.30 6.48 -34.63
CA LYS A 151 -35.38 5.48 -34.76
C LYS A 151 -36.75 6.14 -34.89
N ILE A 152 -37.06 7.14 -34.05
CA ILE A 152 -38.31 7.89 -34.11
C ILE A 152 -38.49 8.56 -35.48
N ARG A 153 -37.45 9.22 -36.00
CA ARG A 153 -37.48 9.86 -37.33
C ARG A 153 -37.70 8.84 -38.46
N LEU A 154 -37.06 7.67 -38.38
CA LEU A 154 -37.25 6.59 -39.35
C LEU A 154 -38.68 6.05 -39.33
N THR A 155 -39.26 5.84 -38.15
CA THR A 155 -40.66 5.39 -38.01
C THR A 155 -41.66 6.41 -38.55
N GLN A 156 -41.47 7.70 -38.28
CA GLN A 156 -42.33 8.76 -38.83
C GLN A 156 -42.27 8.81 -40.35
N ARG A 157 -41.06 8.68 -40.92
CA ARG A 157 -40.85 8.66 -42.37
C ARG A 157 -41.44 7.42 -43.04
N ASN A 158 -41.38 6.26 -42.39
CA ASN A 158 -41.98 5.04 -42.91
C ASN A 158 -43.51 5.12 -42.88
N ASN A 159 -44.11 5.65 -41.80
CA ASN A 159 -45.56 5.81 -41.69
C ASN A 159 -46.13 6.80 -42.73
N ALA A 160 -45.40 7.88 -43.02
CA ALA A 160 -45.79 8.88 -44.03
C ALA A 160 -45.70 8.39 -45.49
N ARG A 161 -45.19 7.18 -45.74
CA ARG A 161 -45.12 6.57 -47.08
C ARG A 161 -46.29 5.61 -47.38
N PHE A 162 -47.13 5.30 -46.39
CA PHE A 162 -48.26 4.37 -46.53
C PHE A 162 -49.64 5.05 -46.44
N LEU A 163 -49.67 6.38 -46.47
CA LEU A 163 -50.85 7.24 -46.63
C LEU A 163 -50.74 7.98 -47.96
#